data_AF-F9S1B9-F1
#
_entry.id   AF-F9S1B9-F1
#
_cell.length_a   1.000
_cell.length_b   1.000
_cell.length_c   1.000
_cell.angle_alpha   90.00
_cell.angle_beta   90.00
_cell.angle_gamma   90.00
#
_symmetry.space_group_name_H-M   'P 1'
#
loop_
_entity.id
_entity.type
_entity.pdbx_description
1 polymer ?
#
loop_
_entity_poly.entity_id
_entity_poly.type
_entity_poly.pdbx_seq_one_letter_code
_entity_poly.pdbx_strand_id
1 'polypeptide(L)'
;MEHKEFEELVKEASQQESLPQALAILKASEDQEVAEAAESLAGQFSLAEVDGEKRIYHVTTHEDEQGEEQEFVEHVMNEGDEVIRFVAWFFDAMFEVKRKDTYQAAGKTYLQPKRS
;
A
#
# COMPACT_ATOMS: atom_id res chain seq x y z
N MET A 1 14.92 2.66 -8.92
CA MET A 1 14.35 1.54 -9.69
C MET A 1 14.30 1.80 -11.20
N GLU A 2 14.70 0.83 -12.03
CA GLU A 2 14.42 0.83 -13.48
C GLU A 2 12.98 0.39 -13.79
N HIS A 3 12.42 0.82 -14.93
CA HIS A 3 11.01 0.55 -15.28
C HIS A 3 10.66 -0.95 -15.31
N LYS A 4 11.60 -1.80 -15.75
CA LYS A 4 11.38 -3.24 -15.82
C LYS A 4 11.33 -3.88 -14.43
N GLU A 5 12.22 -3.46 -13.54
CA GLU A 5 12.27 -3.92 -12.14
C GLU A 5 10.98 -3.53 -11.41
N PHE A 6 10.48 -2.30 -11.66
CA PHE A 6 9.20 -1.84 -11.15
C PHE A 6 8.04 -2.72 -11.60
N GLU A 7 7.96 -3.01 -12.90
CA GLU A 7 6.91 -3.89 -13.42
C GLU A 7 6.94 -5.30 -12.80
N GLU A 8 8.12 -5.89 -12.67
CA GLU A 8 8.29 -7.23 -12.12
C GLU A 8 7.88 -7.27 -10.64
N LEU A 9 8.38 -6.31 -9.85
CA LEU A 9 8.05 -6.19 -8.43
C LEU A 9 6.56 -5.95 -8.21
N VAL A 10 5.96 -5.02 -8.97
CA VAL A 10 4.53 -4.71 -8.85
C VAL A 10 3.68 -5.92 -9.21
N LYS A 11 4.04 -6.67 -10.27
CA LYS A 11 3.33 -7.91 -10.64
C LYS A 11 3.43 -8.95 -9.53
N GLU A 12 4.64 -9.19 -9.02
CA GLU A 12 4.89 -10.20 -7.99
C GLU A 12 4.15 -9.89 -6.68
N ALA A 13 4.25 -8.64 -6.19
CA ALA A 13 3.55 -8.20 -4.99
C ALA A 13 2.03 -8.25 -5.15
N SER A 14 1.51 -7.90 -6.33
CA SER A 14 0.06 -7.86 -6.59
C SER A 14 -0.60 -9.23 -6.79
N GLN A 15 0.20 -10.29 -6.97
CA GLN A 15 -0.26 -11.67 -7.09
C GLN A 15 -0.39 -12.38 -5.74
N GLN A 16 0.07 -11.76 -4.66
CA GLN A 16 -0.08 -12.31 -3.32
C GLN A 16 -1.55 -12.31 -2.87
N GLU A 17 -1.86 -13.17 -1.91
CA GLU A 17 -3.24 -13.36 -1.43
C GLU A 17 -3.64 -12.33 -0.37
N SER A 18 -2.66 -11.64 0.23
CA SER A 18 -2.90 -10.72 1.33
C SER A 18 -1.87 -9.59 1.41
N LEU A 19 -2.25 -8.50 2.06
CA LEU A 19 -1.38 -7.35 2.31
C LEU A 19 -0.07 -7.74 3.03
N PRO A 20 -0.07 -8.54 4.12
CA PRO A 20 1.18 -8.92 4.77
C PRO A 20 2.16 -9.67 3.86
N GLN A 21 1.65 -10.54 2.98
CA GLN A 21 2.48 -11.26 2.00
C GLN A 21 3.06 -10.30 0.96
N ALA A 22 2.26 -9.36 0.44
CA ALA A 22 2.75 -8.35 -0.50
C ALA A 22 3.78 -7.42 0.14
N LEU A 23 3.55 -7.01 1.39
CA LEU A 23 4.51 -6.21 2.15
C LEU A 23 5.85 -6.95 2.32
N ALA A 24 5.81 -8.27 2.55
CA ALA A 24 7.02 -9.08 2.62
C ALA A 24 7.81 -9.11 1.30
N ILE A 25 7.12 -9.16 0.15
CA ILE A 25 7.75 -9.05 -1.17
C ILE A 25 8.41 -7.66 -1.33
N LEU A 26 7.71 -6.59 -0.96
CA LEU A 26 8.24 -5.22 -1.06
C LEU A 26 9.46 -5.01 -0.15
N LYS A 27 9.44 -5.55 1.07
CA LYS A 27 10.60 -5.53 2.00
C LYS A 27 11.81 -6.29 1.46
N ALA A 28 11.59 -7.31 0.63
CA ALA A 28 12.64 -8.12 0.02
C ALA A 28 13.13 -7.54 -1.32
N SER A 29 12.63 -6.37 -1.74
CA SER A 29 13.05 -5.67 -2.95
C SER A 29 14.55 -5.40 -2.95
N GLU A 30 15.19 -5.58 -4.10
CA GLU A 30 16.60 -5.21 -4.30
C GLU A 30 16.80 -3.69 -4.33
N ASP A 31 15.74 -2.93 -4.62
CA ASP A 31 15.72 -1.48 -4.48
C ASP A 31 15.58 -1.11 -3.00
N GLN A 32 16.65 -0.52 -2.45
CA GLN A 32 16.76 -0.17 -1.04
C GLN A 32 15.69 0.85 -0.61
N GLU A 33 15.31 1.82 -1.46
CA GLU A 33 14.31 2.81 -1.10
C GLU A 33 12.95 2.14 -0.89
N VAL A 34 12.61 1.16 -1.74
CA VAL A 34 11.37 0.38 -1.60
C VAL A 34 11.41 -0.52 -0.37
N ALA A 35 12.52 -1.21 -0.13
CA ALA A 35 12.66 -2.09 1.03
C ALA A 35 12.53 -1.30 2.34
N GLU A 36 13.20 -0.15 2.45
CA GLU A 36 13.15 0.73 3.63
C GLU A 36 11.74 1.33 3.84
N ALA A 37 11.11 1.80 2.76
CA ALA A 37 9.73 2.29 2.81
C ALA A 37 8.77 1.21 3.29
N ALA A 38 8.88 -0.03 2.78
CA ALA A 38 8.05 -1.15 3.18
C ALA A 38 8.34 -1.60 4.63
N GLU A 39 9.58 -1.53 5.09
CA GLU A 39 9.94 -1.83 6.47
C GLU A 39 9.30 -0.83 7.44
N SER A 40 9.29 0.47 7.09
CA SER A 40 8.68 1.53 7.90
C SER A 40 7.17 1.31 8.15
N LEU A 41 6.46 0.74 7.18
CA LEU A 41 5.02 0.46 7.28
C LEU A 41 4.69 -0.77 8.13
N ALA A 42 5.69 -1.57 8.50
CA ALA A 42 5.48 -2.80 9.24
C ALA A 42 4.92 -2.52 10.64
N GLY A 43 3.77 -3.14 10.96
CA GLY A 43 3.09 -2.91 12.24
C GLY A 43 2.26 -1.64 12.29
N GLN A 44 2.21 -0.85 11.21
CA GLN A 44 1.37 0.35 11.09
C GLN A 44 0.01 0.07 10.44
N PHE A 45 -0.43 -1.20 10.37
CA PHE A 45 -1.72 -1.56 9.79
C PHE A 45 -2.69 -2.03 10.87
N SER A 46 -3.92 -1.53 10.80
CA SER A 46 -5.02 -1.91 11.69
C SER A 46 -6.21 -2.42 10.90
N LEU A 47 -6.92 -3.40 11.45
CA LEU A 47 -8.14 -3.96 10.86
C LEU A 47 -9.34 -3.55 11.71
N ALA A 48 -10.35 -2.98 11.07
CA ALA A 48 -11.61 -2.60 11.70
C ALA A 48 -12.80 -3.10 10.88
N GLU A 49 -13.87 -3.51 11.55
CA GLU A 49 -15.12 -3.90 10.89
C GLU A 49 -16.07 -2.71 10.83
N VAL A 50 -16.49 -2.33 9.61
CA VAL A 50 -17.41 -1.22 9.34
C VAL A 50 -18.47 -1.71 8.38
N ASP A 51 -19.74 -1.62 8.76
CA ASP A 51 -20.89 -2.08 7.95
C ASP A 51 -20.78 -3.56 7.49
N GLY A 52 -20.13 -4.41 8.31
CA GLY A 52 -19.89 -5.82 8.01
C GLY A 52 -18.73 -6.07 7.05
N GLU A 53 -18.00 -5.03 6.62
CA GLU A 53 -16.77 -5.13 5.86
C GLU A 53 -15.57 -4.97 6.78
N LYS A 54 -14.58 -5.84 6.65
CA LYS A 54 -13.30 -5.66 7.33
C LYS A 54 -12.41 -4.75 6.49
N ARG A 55 -12.12 -3.56 7.00
CA ARG A 55 -11.31 -2.54 6.36
C ARG A 55 -9.93 -2.52 6.99
N ILE A 56 -8.91 -2.41 6.15
CA ILE A 56 -7.51 -2.29 6.54
C ILE A 56 -7.10 -0.82 6.40
N TYR A 57 -6.59 -0.28 7.49
CA TYR A 57 -6.11 1.10 7.59
C TYR A 57 -4.61 1.13 7.84
N HIS A 58 -3.92 2.11 7.26
CA HIS A 58 -2.58 2.50 7.66
C HIS A 58 -2.69 3.59 8.73
N VAL A 59 -1.95 3.44 9.83
CA VAL A 59 -1.99 4.32 10.99
C VAL A 59 -0.63 4.96 11.16
N THR A 60 -0.57 6.29 11.14
CA THR A 60 0.64 7.07 11.41
C THR A 60 0.41 8.03 12.56
N THR A 61 1.41 8.18 13.42
CA THR A 61 1.41 9.14 14.52
C THR A 61 2.35 10.28 14.19
N HIS A 62 1.84 11.51 14.22
CA HIS A 62 2.65 12.72 14.06
C HIS A 62 2.49 13.61 15.29
N GLU A 63 3.61 14.07 15.84
CA GLU A 63 3.61 15.13 16.84
C GLU A 63 3.37 16.48 16.15
N ASP A 64 2.39 17.24 16.63
CA ASP A 64 2.10 18.57 16.10
C ASP A 64 2.99 19.67 16.72
N GLU A 65 2.81 20.92 16.28
CA GLU A 65 3.60 22.06 16.77
C GLU A 65 3.43 22.35 18.28
N GLN A 66 2.45 21.72 18.94
CA GLN A 66 2.20 21.84 20.37
C GLN A 66 2.74 20.66 21.18
N GLY A 67 3.34 19.66 20.53
CA GLY A 67 3.82 18.44 21.17
C GLY A 67 2.71 17.42 21.44
N GLU A 68 1.54 17.55 20.81
CA GLU A 68 0.45 16.57 20.93
C GLU A 68 0.56 15.52 19.82
N GLU A 69 0.52 14.24 20.19
CA GLU A 69 0.49 13.12 19.23
C GLU A 69 -0.88 13.06 18.55
N GLN A 70 -0.91 13.23 17.23
CA GLN A 70 -2.09 13.05 16.40
C GLN A 70 -1.98 11.76 15.58
N GLU A 71 -3.02 10.93 15.66
CA GLU A 71 -3.16 9.72 14.86
C GLU A 71 -3.87 10.03 13.52
N PHE A 72 -3.22 9.67 12.42
CA PHE A 72 -3.77 9.73 11.08
C PHE A 72 -4.07 8.30 10.63
N VAL A 73 -5.31 8.09 10.20
CA VAL A 73 -5.78 6.80 9.68
C VAL A 73 -6.14 6.96 8.20
N GLU A 74 -5.47 6.20 7.34
CA GLU A 74 -5.78 6.15 5.92
C GLU A 74 -6.36 4.79 5.54
N HIS A 75 -7.47 4.77 4.79
CA HIS A 75 -8.05 3.53 4.28
C HIS A 75 -7.23 3.02 3.09
N VAL A 76 -6.72 1.80 3.22
CA VAL A 76 -5.84 1.18 2.21
C VAL A 76 -6.64 0.25 1.30
N MET A 77 -7.32 -0.73 1.88
CA MET A 77 -8.15 -1.72 1.17
C MET A 77 -9.07 -2.46 2.15
N ASN A 78 -10.01 -3.25 1.64
CA ASN A 78 -10.79 -4.19 2.46
C ASN A 78 -10.12 -5.58 2.48
N GLU A 79 -10.41 -6.38 3.51
CA GLU A 79 -10.05 -7.80 3.52
C GLU A 79 -10.77 -8.51 2.36
N GLY A 80 -10.02 -9.27 1.55
CA GLY A 80 -10.53 -9.94 0.36
C GLY A 80 -10.53 -9.10 -0.91
N ASP A 81 -10.19 -7.81 -0.84
CA ASP A 81 -9.90 -7.02 -2.05
C ASP A 81 -8.63 -7.53 -2.75
N GLU A 82 -8.50 -7.23 -4.04
CA GLU A 82 -7.27 -7.48 -4.76
C GLU A 82 -6.11 -6.66 -4.17
N VAL A 83 -4.99 -7.34 -3.89
CA VAL A 83 -3.76 -6.78 -3.30
C VAL A 83 -3.16 -5.63 -4.13
N ILE A 84 -3.47 -5.55 -5.42
CA ILE A 84 -3.09 -4.40 -6.27
C ILE A 84 -3.55 -3.05 -5.68
N ARG A 85 -4.64 -3.01 -4.89
CA ARG A 85 -5.06 -1.79 -4.20
C ARG A 85 -4.01 -1.31 -3.19
N PHE A 86 -3.51 -2.24 -2.37
CA PHE A 86 -2.43 -1.95 -1.44
C PHE A 86 -1.14 -1.58 -2.17
N VAL A 87 -0.73 -2.35 -3.18
CA VAL A 87 0.50 -2.08 -3.94
C VAL A 87 0.44 -0.71 -4.61
N ALA A 88 -0.71 -0.36 -5.20
CA ALA A 88 -0.91 0.97 -5.78
C ALA A 88 -0.93 2.08 -4.73
N TRP A 89 -1.56 1.87 -3.58
CA TRP A 89 -1.52 2.82 -2.46
C TRP A 89 -0.09 3.04 -1.94
N PHE A 90 0.69 1.97 -1.78
CA PHE A 90 2.07 2.02 -1.32
C PHE A 90 2.94 2.90 -2.22
N PHE A 91 2.90 2.66 -3.53
CA PHE A 91 3.71 3.43 -4.48
C PHE A 91 3.23 4.88 -4.65
N ASP A 92 1.94 5.14 -4.46
CA ASP A 92 1.36 6.48 -4.45
C ASP A 92 1.78 7.26 -3.19
N ALA A 93 1.68 6.65 -2.01
CA ALA A 93 2.00 7.30 -0.74
C ALA A 93 3.50 7.49 -0.50
N MET A 94 4.33 6.49 -0.87
CA MET A 94 5.76 6.50 -0.57
C MET A 94 6.61 7.11 -1.69
N PHE A 95 6.13 7.08 -2.94
CA PHE A 95 6.92 7.45 -4.12
C PHE A 95 6.17 8.37 -5.10
N GLU A 96 4.96 8.84 -4.75
CA GLU A 96 4.11 9.68 -5.60
C GLU A 96 3.82 9.09 -6.99
N VAL A 97 3.93 7.76 -7.14
CA VAL A 97 3.60 7.07 -8.38
C VAL A 97 2.09 6.94 -8.47
N LYS A 98 1.51 7.51 -9.53
CA LYS A 98 0.06 7.46 -9.73
C LYS A 98 -0.41 6.02 -9.71
N ARG A 99 -1.44 5.74 -8.91
CA ARG A 99 -2.07 4.40 -8.82
C ARG A 99 -2.35 3.76 -10.18
N LYS A 100 -2.78 4.56 -11.18
CA LYS A 100 -3.03 4.07 -12.55
C LYS A 100 -1.78 3.41 -13.16
N ASP A 101 -0.61 4.00 -12.94
CA ASP A 101 0.65 3.53 -13.51
C ASP A 101 1.07 2.21 -12.86
N THR A 102 0.88 2.07 -11.55
CA THR A 102 1.06 0.79 -10.83
C THR A 102 0.10 -0.30 -11.34
N TYR A 103 -1.16 0.04 -11.59
CA TYR A 103 -2.11 -0.92 -12.19
C TYR A 103 -1.69 -1.36 -13.59
N GLN A 104 -1.25 -0.42 -14.44
CA GLN A 104 -0.74 -0.73 -15.77
C GLN A 104 0.50 -1.62 -15.71
N ALA A 105 1.42 -1.34 -14.79
CA ALA A 105 2.59 -2.18 -14.55
C ALA A 105 2.19 -3.60 -14.12
N ALA A 106 1.14 -3.77 -13.31
CA ALA A 106 0.60 -5.08 -12.96
C ALA A 106 -0.16 -5.79 -14.12
N GLY A 107 -0.32 -5.16 -15.28
CA GLY A 107 -1.17 -5.65 -16.37
C GLY A 107 -2.67 -5.62 -16.04
N LYS A 108 -3.08 -4.80 -15.06
CA LYS A 108 -4.46 -4.68 -14.58
C LYS A 108 -5.10 -3.38 -15.06
N THR A 109 -6.44 -3.39 -15.16
CA THR A 109 -7.20 -2.17 -15.46
C THR A 109 -7.48 -1.41 -14.17
N TYR A 110 -7.05 -0.15 -14.11
CA TYR A 110 -7.38 0.71 -12.98
C TYR A 110 -8.86 1.10 -13.00
N LEU A 111 -9.61 0.58 -12.04
CA LEU A 111 -10.98 1.01 -11.77
C LEU A 111 -10.93 2.03 -10.65
N GLN A 112 -11.06 3.30 -11.01
CA GLN A 112 -11.13 4.37 -10.02
C GLN A 112 -12.32 4.10 -9.08
N PRO A 113 -12.11 4.01 -7.76
CA PRO A 113 -13.22 3.87 -6.84
C PRO A 113 -14.18 5.03 -7.03
N LYS A 114 -15.49 4.72 -7.11
CA LYS A 114 -16.51 5.78 -7.20
C LYS A 114 -16.36 6.64 -5.95
N ARG A 115 -16.21 7.96 -6.13
CA ARG A 115 -16.29 8.92 -5.03
C ARG A 115 -17.69 8.75 -4.41
N SER A 116 -17.76 8.08 -3.27
CA SER A 116 -18.92 8.06 -2.38
C SER A 116 -18.98 9.37 -1.61
#